data_AF-A0A1C6UT16-F1
#
_entry.id   AF-A0A1C6UT16-F1
#
_cell.length_a   1.000
_cell.length_b   1.000
_cell.length_c   1.000
_cell.angle_alpha   90.00
_cell.angle_beta   90.00
_cell.angle_gamma   90.00
#
_symmetry.space_group_name_H-M   'P 1'
#
loop_
_entity.id
_entity.type
_entity.pdbx_description
1 polymer ?
#
loop_
_entity_poly.entity_id
_entity_poly.type
_entity_poly.pdbx_seq_one_letter_code
_entity_poly.pdbx_strand_id
1 'polypeptide(L)'
;MGELNEAVDLGAALRSLRRLADLSQRELAELSGVPQATLARIESGRATDPRFRTVERLVRAAGGKVAVNAAGRTDNDDGNNDDGNNDDGNNGDGNNGDGNNDDGNNGGGNNDDGNNDDGNNDNAGEPLPTVPHDGLRDVAGRRYPAHLDAWEVREPKDWPGAWWANWYNLPPPLWPLPVPAATYERNRAYRDRRRRAAEIRRTIRVRRVTDGLPATSWRFVAELPGGEQVGELRAYERSRHLVYGEGPCEDREIVLDGVLVAEDYRRLGIGRRLVGLLTDEMDRVGIRSAGAVARFDDVDLLLACGYQLEASRPWSLRLDRRPALAE
;
A
#
# COMPACT_ATOMS: atom_id res chain seq x y z
N MET A 1 10.27 10.06 -35.87
CA MET A 1 10.02 10.07 -34.41
C MET A 1 8.67 10.73 -34.21
N GLY A 2 7.61 9.92 -34.14
CA GLY A 2 6.24 10.43 -34.09
C GLY A 2 5.92 10.98 -32.70
N GLU A 3 5.47 12.23 -32.66
CA GLU A 3 4.77 12.81 -31.52
C GLU A 3 3.62 11.87 -31.16
N LEU A 4 3.74 11.19 -30.02
CA LEU A 4 2.64 10.43 -29.43
C LEU A 4 1.63 11.46 -28.94
N ASN A 5 0.62 11.70 -29.76
CA ASN A 5 -0.56 12.49 -29.46
C ASN A 5 -1.02 12.12 -28.03
N GLU A 6 -0.80 13.04 -27.09
CA GLU A 6 -1.11 12.94 -25.66
C GLU A 6 -2.62 13.06 -25.43
N ALA A 7 -3.40 12.46 -26.33
CA ALA A 7 -4.83 12.32 -26.20
C ALA A 7 -5.09 11.32 -25.08
N VAL A 8 -5.79 11.77 -24.05
CA VAL A 8 -6.32 10.93 -22.97
C VAL A 8 -6.94 9.67 -23.59
N ASP A 9 -6.34 8.51 -23.37
CA ASP A 9 -6.99 7.23 -23.69
C ASP A 9 -8.14 7.06 -22.70
N LEU A 10 -9.30 7.58 -23.11
CA LEU A 10 -10.55 7.50 -22.37
C LEU A 10 -10.89 6.06 -22.00
N GLY A 11 -10.53 5.10 -22.85
CA GLY A 11 -10.73 3.68 -22.58
C GLY A 11 -9.85 3.18 -21.44
N ALA A 12 -8.58 3.57 -21.41
CA ALA A 12 -7.67 3.28 -20.30
C ALA A 12 -8.10 3.98 -19.00
N ALA A 13 -8.54 5.24 -19.08
CA ALA A 13 -9.05 5.98 -17.92
C ALA A 13 -10.28 5.30 -17.29
N LEU A 14 -11.26 4.89 -18.11
CA LEU A 14 -12.44 4.16 -17.64
C LEU A 14 -12.09 2.79 -17.04
N ARG A 15 -11.15 2.05 -17.64
CA ARG A 15 -10.65 0.79 -17.05
C ARG A 15 -10.00 1.02 -15.68
N SER A 16 -9.24 2.09 -15.54
CA SER A 16 -8.56 2.46 -14.29
C SER A 16 -9.57 2.84 -13.21
N LEU A 17 -10.55 3.68 -13.53
CA LEU A 17 -11.66 4.01 -12.62
C LEU A 17 -12.44 2.76 -12.19
N ARG A 18 -12.73 1.85 -13.13
CA ARG A 18 -13.39 0.58 -12.79
C ARG A 18 -12.56 -0.32 -11.89
N ARG A 19 -11.23 -0.32 -12.03
CA ARG A 19 -10.33 -1.07 -11.14
C ARG A 19 -10.37 -0.49 -9.72
N LEU A 20 -10.39 0.84 -9.59
CA LEU A 20 -10.50 1.53 -8.32
C LEU A 20 -11.85 1.24 -7.65
N ALA A 21 -12.93 1.23 -8.42
CA ALA A 21 -14.28 0.93 -7.94
C ALA A 21 -14.59 -0.59 -7.78
N ASP A 22 -13.67 -1.48 -8.19
CA ASP A 22 -13.86 -2.93 -8.27
C ASP A 22 -15.08 -3.38 -9.12
N LEU A 23 -15.42 -2.63 -10.18
CA LEU A 23 -16.62 -2.84 -11.00
C LEU A 23 -16.36 -3.60 -12.32
N SER A 24 -17.16 -4.63 -12.59
CA SER A 24 -17.27 -5.24 -13.91
C SER A 24 -17.91 -4.29 -14.94
N GLN A 25 -17.85 -4.63 -16.23
CA GLN A 25 -18.53 -3.83 -17.27
C GLN A 25 -20.04 -3.85 -17.09
N ARG A 26 -20.59 -4.98 -16.63
CA ARG A 26 -22.03 -5.13 -16.39
C ARG A 26 -22.48 -4.25 -15.24
N GLU A 27 -21.78 -4.29 -14.12
CA GLU A 27 -22.10 -3.48 -12.94
C GLU A 27 -21.98 -1.99 -13.25
N LEU A 28 -20.92 -1.55 -13.94
CA LEU A 28 -20.83 -0.14 -14.34
C LEU A 28 -21.93 0.26 -15.32
N ALA A 29 -22.28 -0.60 -16.27
CA ALA A 29 -23.37 -0.34 -17.22
C ALA A 29 -24.71 -0.17 -16.50
N GLU A 30 -24.98 -1.01 -15.50
CA GLU A 30 -26.17 -0.95 -14.66
C GLU A 30 -26.22 0.33 -13.82
N LEU A 31 -25.13 0.63 -13.09
CA LEU A 31 -25.02 1.83 -12.25
C LEU A 31 -25.10 3.15 -13.05
N SER A 32 -24.47 3.17 -14.22
CA SER A 32 -24.46 4.36 -15.08
C SER A 32 -25.73 4.50 -15.92
N GLY A 33 -26.49 3.41 -16.13
CA GLY A 33 -27.56 3.29 -17.11
C GLY A 33 -27.10 3.44 -18.56
N VAL A 34 -25.82 3.19 -18.85
CA VAL A 34 -25.23 3.18 -20.19
C VAL A 34 -25.13 1.72 -20.66
N PRO A 35 -25.58 1.36 -21.87
CA PRO A 35 -25.50 -0.02 -22.34
C PRO A 35 -24.07 -0.59 -22.30
N GLN A 36 -23.92 -1.82 -21.81
CA GLN A 36 -22.62 -2.48 -21.67
C GLN A 36 -21.84 -2.56 -22.99
N ALA A 37 -22.53 -2.74 -24.13
CA ALA A 37 -21.91 -2.70 -25.46
C ALA A 37 -21.31 -1.33 -25.82
N THR A 38 -21.93 -0.23 -25.35
CA THR A 38 -21.41 1.14 -25.53
C THR A 38 -20.16 1.33 -24.68
N LEU A 39 -20.19 0.93 -23.41
CA LEU A 39 -19.01 0.94 -22.54
C LEU A 39 -17.86 0.12 -23.14
N ALA A 40 -18.11 -1.09 -23.63
CA ALA A 40 -17.10 -1.94 -24.25
C ALA A 40 -16.47 -1.33 -25.51
N ARG A 41 -17.26 -0.62 -26.34
CA ARG A 41 -16.75 0.13 -27.50
C ARG A 41 -15.85 1.29 -27.10
N ILE A 42 -16.22 2.03 -26.06
CA ILE A 42 -15.39 3.13 -25.52
C ILE A 42 -14.08 2.56 -24.95
N GLU A 43 -14.15 1.54 -24.10
CA GLU A 43 -12.95 0.93 -23.51
C GLU A 43 -12.00 0.35 -24.57
N SER A 44 -12.52 -0.25 -25.64
CA SER A 44 -11.68 -0.81 -26.71
C SER A 44 -11.12 0.24 -27.69
N GLY A 45 -11.43 1.53 -27.51
CA GLY A 45 -11.02 2.59 -28.45
C GLY A 45 -11.77 2.55 -29.79
N ARG A 46 -12.85 1.78 -29.88
CA ARG A 46 -13.69 1.67 -31.10
C ARG A 46 -14.77 2.74 -31.19
N ALA A 47 -15.00 3.49 -30.10
CA ALA A 47 -15.87 4.65 -30.12
C ALA A 47 -15.05 5.86 -30.60
N THR A 48 -15.36 6.36 -31.79
CA THR A 48 -14.67 7.50 -32.41
C THR A 48 -15.02 8.84 -31.77
N ASP A 49 -16.22 8.99 -31.21
CA ASP A 49 -16.65 10.22 -30.52
C ASP A 49 -17.76 9.93 -29.47
N PRO A 50 -17.39 9.47 -28.26
CA PRO A 50 -18.35 9.26 -27.20
C PRO A 50 -18.84 10.60 -26.63
N ARG A 51 -20.16 10.81 -26.64
CA ARG A 51 -20.78 12.01 -26.08
C ARG A 51 -20.29 12.27 -24.65
N PHE A 52 -19.92 13.51 -24.36
CA PHE A 52 -19.44 13.94 -23.04
C PHE A 52 -20.36 13.48 -21.89
N ARG A 53 -21.68 13.66 -22.05
CA ARG A 53 -22.69 13.20 -21.07
C ARG A 53 -22.62 11.69 -20.79
N THR A 54 -22.28 10.87 -21.78
CA THR A 54 -22.11 9.43 -21.59
C THR A 54 -20.84 9.13 -20.79
N VAL A 55 -19.74 9.83 -21.09
CA VAL A 55 -18.49 9.72 -20.34
C VAL A 55 -18.68 10.15 -18.89
N GLU A 56 -19.29 11.31 -18.68
CA GLU A 56 -19.59 11.85 -17.35
C GLU A 56 -20.44 10.87 -16.51
N ARG A 57 -21.47 10.26 -17.10
CA ARG A 57 -22.29 9.22 -16.42
C ARG A 57 -21.46 8.02 -15.98
N LEU A 58 -20.57 7.53 -16.85
CA LEU A 58 -19.69 6.40 -16.55
C LEU A 58 -18.68 6.76 -15.44
N VAL A 59 -18.05 7.93 -15.54
CA VAL A 59 -17.07 8.40 -14.56
C VAL A 59 -17.73 8.59 -13.19
N ARG A 60 -18.88 9.27 -13.14
CA ARG A 60 -19.65 9.49 -11.90
C ARG A 60 -20.11 8.18 -11.27
N ALA A 61 -20.61 7.24 -12.07
CA ALA A 61 -21.05 5.92 -11.59
C ALA A 61 -19.89 5.08 -11.05
N ALA A 62 -18.66 5.30 -11.53
CA ALA A 62 -17.44 4.70 -10.99
C ALA A 62 -16.86 5.48 -9.78
N GLY A 63 -17.54 6.52 -9.29
CA GLY A 63 -17.08 7.35 -8.16
C GLY A 63 -16.02 8.40 -8.52
N GLY A 64 -15.73 8.61 -9.80
CA GLY A 64 -14.81 9.64 -10.28
C GLY A 64 -15.48 11.00 -10.53
N LYS A 65 -14.67 12.02 -10.77
CA LYS A 65 -15.09 13.35 -11.22
C LYS A 65 -14.35 13.70 -12.51
N VAL A 66 -15.01 14.42 -13.41
CA VAL A 66 -14.39 14.98 -14.62
C VAL A 66 -14.05 16.44 -14.33
N ALA A 67 -12.79 16.82 -14.52
CA ALA A 67 -12.34 18.21 -14.44
C ALA A 67 -11.80 18.63 -15.81
N VAL A 68 -12.03 19.88 -16.20
CA VAL A 68 -11.50 20.49 -17.41
C VAL A 68 -10.57 21.61 -16.99
N ASN A 69 -9.29 21.49 -17.33
CA ASN A 69 -8.29 22.50 -17.02
C ASN A 69 -8.00 23.30 -18.30
N ALA A 70 -8.04 24.63 -18.22
CA ALA A 70 -7.55 25.47 -19.30
C ALA A 70 -6.02 25.35 -19.35
N ALA A 71 -5.46 25.05 -20.53
CA ALA A 71 -4.02 25.13 -20.71
C ALA A 71 -3.59 26.58 -20.49
N GLY A 72 -2.71 26.83 -19.51
CA GLY A 72 -2.23 28.16 -19.18
C GLY A 72 -1.64 28.84 -20.41
N ARG A 73 -2.08 30.06 -20.69
CA ARG A 73 -1.47 30.94 -21.69
C ARG A 73 -0.09 31.30 -21.14
N THR A 74 0.99 30.91 -21.82
CA THR A 74 2.33 31.40 -21.52
C THR A 74 2.40 32.84 -22.00
N ASP A 75 1.92 33.78 -21.20
CA ASP A 75 2.14 35.20 -21.45
C ASP A 75 3.61 35.50 -21.08
N ASN A 76 4.47 35.43 -22.09
CA ASN A 76 5.75 36.13 -22.09
C ASN A 76 5.42 37.62 -22.12
N ASP A 77 5.18 38.23 -20.97
CA ASP A 77 4.98 39.67 -20.84
C ASP A 77 6.33 40.36 -20.70
N ASP A 78 7.01 40.52 -21.84
CA ASP A 78 8.10 41.49 -22.03
C ASP A 78 7.47 42.89 -22.05
N GLY A 79 7.24 43.47 -20.88
CA GLY A 79 6.55 44.75 -20.71
C GLY A 79 7.20 45.64 -19.67
N ASN A 80 8.35 46.21 -20.02
CA ASN A 80 9.02 47.32 -19.35
C ASN A 80 8.07 48.51 -19.11
N ASN A 81 8.04 49.08 -17.91
CA ASN A 81 7.93 50.54 -17.70
C ASN A 81 8.27 50.95 -16.25
N ASP A 82 9.36 51.71 -16.20
CA ASP A 82 9.83 52.58 -15.13
C ASP A 82 8.84 53.73 -14.79
N ASP A 83 9.14 54.32 -13.62
CA ASP A 83 8.90 55.69 -13.17
C ASP A 83 7.55 56.10 -12.54
N GLY A 84 7.61 56.51 -11.27
CA GLY A 84 6.55 57.34 -10.67
C GLY A 84 6.57 57.47 -9.15
N ASN A 85 7.67 57.95 -8.57
CA ASN A 85 7.72 58.45 -7.19
C ASN A 85 6.79 59.67 -7.03
N ASN A 86 6.00 59.76 -5.95
CA ASN A 86 5.67 61.03 -5.31
C ASN A 86 5.07 60.84 -3.91
N ASP A 87 5.66 61.64 -3.03
CA ASP A 87 5.47 61.76 -1.59
C ASP A 87 4.19 62.53 -1.19
N ASP A 88 3.99 62.52 0.13
CA ASP A 88 3.42 63.58 0.98
C ASP A 88 1.90 63.67 1.22
N GLY A 89 1.53 63.21 2.42
CA GLY A 89 0.93 64.11 3.43
C GLY A 89 -0.58 64.02 3.65
N ASN A 90 -1.01 63.60 4.84
CA ASN A 90 -1.27 64.50 5.98
C ASN A 90 -2.13 63.82 7.06
N ASN A 91 -1.76 64.11 8.31
CA ASN A 91 -2.42 63.76 9.58
C ASN A 91 -3.81 64.41 9.74
N GLY A 92 -4.61 63.84 10.64
CA GLY A 92 -5.75 64.55 11.22
C GLY A 92 -6.51 63.76 12.29
N ASP A 93 -5.99 63.79 13.52
CA ASP A 93 -6.70 63.39 14.74
C ASP A 93 -7.98 64.23 14.95
N GLY A 94 -9.07 63.58 15.39
CA GLY A 94 -10.31 64.27 15.75
C GLY A 94 -11.27 63.37 16.51
N ASN A 95 -11.35 63.59 17.81
CA ASN A 95 -12.10 62.80 18.80
C ASN A 95 -13.48 63.43 19.11
N ASN A 96 -14.38 62.60 19.66
CA ASN A 96 -15.62 62.90 20.41
C ASN A 96 -16.91 63.33 19.68
N GLY A 97 -18.01 62.67 20.09
CA GLY A 97 -19.37 63.18 19.94
C GLY A 97 -20.45 62.14 20.21
N ASP A 98 -20.90 62.06 21.46
CA ASP A 98 -22.04 61.27 21.95
C ASP A 98 -23.36 61.56 21.20
N GLY A 99 -24.26 60.57 21.12
CA GLY A 99 -25.69 60.88 20.94
C GLY A 99 -26.57 59.83 20.28
N ASN A 100 -27.27 59.07 21.14
CA ASN A 100 -28.67 58.61 21.06
C ASN A 100 -29.15 57.64 19.96
N ASN A 101 -29.73 56.55 20.46
CA ASN A 101 -30.76 55.74 19.84
C ASN A 101 -31.99 56.59 19.46
N ASP A 102 -32.63 56.27 18.33
CA ASP A 102 -34.07 56.00 18.26
C ASP A 102 -34.44 55.40 16.88
N ASP A 103 -35.00 54.20 16.95
CA ASP A 103 -36.15 53.64 16.22
C ASP A 103 -36.32 53.84 14.70
N GLY A 104 -36.29 52.74 13.94
CA GLY A 104 -36.72 52.77 12.53
C GLY A 104 -36.58 51.51 11.67
N ASN A 105 -37.14 50.38 12.10
CA ASN A 105 -37.81 49.32 11.31
C ASN A 105 -37.33 48.91 9.87
N ASN A 106 -37.00 47.62 9.77
CA ASN A 106 -37.23 46.66 8.67
C ASN A 106 -36.52 46.80 7.30
N GLY A 107 -35.77 45.75 6.94
CA GLY A 107 -35.44 45.44 5.56
C GLY A 107 -34.49 44.24 5.44
N GLY A 108 -35.02 43.10 5.01
CA GLY A 108 -34.36 41.80 4.89
C GLY A 108 -32.92 41.78 4.36
N GLY A 109 -32.14 40.86 4.93
CA GLY A 109 -30.85 40.40 4.43
C GLY A 109 -30.37 39.26 5.30
N ASN A 110 -30.61 38.02 4.87
CA ASN A 110 -29.94 36.86 5.44
C ASN A 110 -28.44 36.99 5.12
N ASN A 111 -27.65 37.39 6.11
CA ASN A 111 -26.21 37.13 6.09
C ASN A 111 -26.03 35.68 6.53
N ASP A 112 -26.25 34.75 5.60
CA ASP A 112 -25.51 33.50 5.64
C ASP A 112 -24.07 33.90 5.27
N ASP A 113 -23.27 34.21 6.30
CA ASP A 113 -21.81 34.22 6.23
C ASP A 113 -21.36 32.79 5.95
N GLY A 114 -21.65 32.34 4.74
CA GLY A 114 -21.04 31.20 4.10
C GLY A 114 -19.57 31.54 4.00
N ASN A 115 -18.83 31.04 4.97
CA ASN A 115 -17.39 30.90 4.97
C ASN A 115 -17.00 30.34 3.60
N ASN A 116 -16.64 31.20 2.65
CA ASN A 116 -15.92 30.81 1.45
C ASN A 116 -14.53 30.44 1.96
N ASP A 117 -14.45 29.20 2.44
CA ASP A 117 -13.22 28.46 2.56
C ASP A 117 -12.71 28.38 1.12
N ASP A 118 -11.91 29.37 0.73
CA ASP A 118 -11.16 29.46 -0.53
C ASP A 118 -10.12 28.33 -0.51
N GLY A 119 -10.65 27.11 -0.58
CA GLY A 119 -9.94 25.86 -0.67
C GLY A 119 -9.13 25.90 -1.95
N ASN A 120 -7.90 26.34 -1.77
CA ASN A 120 -6.78 26.30 -2.69
C ASN A 120 -6.86 25.02 -3.54
N ASN A 121 -7.36 25.15 -4.76
CA ASN A 121 -7.65 24.03 -5.66
C ASN A 121 -6.38 23.62 -6.43
N ASP A 122 -5.27 23.53 -5.70
CA ASP A 122 -3.93 23.16 -6.19
C ASP A 122 -3.79 21.66 -6.46
N ASN A 123 -4.90 20.92 -6.42
CA ASN A 123 -4.92 19.51 -6.74
C ASN A 123 -4.89 19.36 -8.26
N ALA A 124 -3.70 19.58 -8.86
CA ALA A 124 -3.37 19.03 -10.17
C ALA A 124 -3.60 17.52 -10.07
N GLY A 125 -4.80 17.06 -10.48
CA GLY A 125 -5.31 15.75 -10.15
C GLY A 125 -4.28 14.67 -10.45
N GLU A 126 -3.91 13.88 -9.45
CA GLU A 126 -2.94 12.80 -9.63
C GLU A 126 -3.37 11.91 -10.81
N PRO A 127 -2.43 11.52 -11.68
CA PRO A 127 -2.75 10.69 -12.83
C PRO A 127 -3.36 9.36 -12.36
N LEU A 128 -4.42 8.93 -13.04
CA LEU A 128 -5.09 7.67 -12.71
C LEU A 128 -4.09 6.50 -12.79
N PRO A 129 -4.06 5.61 -11.77
CA PRO A 129 -3.17 4.47 -11.79
C PRO A 129 -3.55 3.54 -12.94
N THR A 130 -2.57 3.19 -13.77
CA THR A 130 -2.77 2.26 -14.88
C THR A 130 -3.12 0.87 -14.37
N VAL A 131 -4.03 0.18 -15.05
CA VAL A 131 -4.35 -1.23 -14.72
C VAL A 131 -3.11 -2.10 -15.01
N PRO A 132 -2.52 -2.78 -14.00
CA PRO A 132 -1.22 -3.46 -14.16
C PRO A 132 -1.17 -4.50 -15.28
N HIS A 133 -2.28 -5.23 -15.47
CA HIS A 133 -2.41 -6.28 -16.47
C HIS A 133 -3.12 -5.83 -17.75
N ASP A 134 -3.25 -4.52 -17.99
CA ASP A 134 -3.95 -4.02 -19.18
C ASP A 134 -3.25 -4.42 -20.49
N GLY A 135 -1.95 -4.73 -20.43
CA GLY A 135 -1.18 -5.29 -21.53
C GLY A 135 -1.42 -6.79 -21.80
N LEU A 136 -1.94 -7.53 -20.83
CA LEU A 136 -2.13 -8.98 -20.96
C LEU A 136 -3.34 -9.31 -21.85
N ARG A 137 -3.21 -10.39 -22.62
CA ARG A 137 -4.26 -10.91 -23.51
C ARG A 137 -4.49 -12.38 -23.29
N ASP A 138 -5.74 -12.82 -23.38
CA ASP A 138 -6.07 -14.24 -23.42
C ASP A 138 -5.71 -14.84 -24.79
N VAL A 139 -5.87 -16.17 -24.93
CA VAL A 139 -5.61 -16.91 -26.18
C VAL A 139 -6.47 -16.44 -27.37
N ALA A 140 -7.58 -15.75 -27.11
CA ALA A 140 -8.45 -15.18 -28.13
C ALA A 140 -8.13 -13.70 -28.41
N GLY A 141 -7.01 -13.17 -27.89
CA GLY A 141 -6.58 -11.79 -28.07
C GLY A 141 -7.40 -10.77 -27.29
N ARG A 142 -8.23 -11.20 -26.33
CA ARG A 142 -9.08 -10.32 -25.52
C ARG A 142 -8.33 -9.85 -24.28
N ARG A 143 -8.63 -8.64 -23.81
CA ARG A 143 -8.12 -8.11 -22.54
C ARG A 143 -8.76 -8.82 -21.36
N TYR A 144 -7.98 -9.01 -20.30
CA TYR A 144 -8.53 -9.47 -19.03
C TYR A 144 -9.42 -8.40 -18.38
N PRO A 145 -10.44 -8.77 -17.60
CA PRO A 145 -11.33 -7.80 -16.98
C PRO A 145 -10.58 -6.85 -16.03
N ALA A 146 -10.78 -5.54 -16.21
CA ALA A 146 -10.03 -4.51 -15.49
C ALA A 146 -10.14 -4.61 -13.96
N HIS A 147 -11.33 -4.88 -13.42
CA HIS A 147 -11.56 -5.04 -11.97
C HIS A 147 -10.92 -6.29 -11.32
N LEU A 148 -10.54 -7.30 -12.10
CA LEU A 148 -9.97 -8.53 -11.55
C LEU A 148 -8.45 -8.41 -11.47
N ASP A 149 -7.85 -9.08 -10.47
CA ASP A 149 -6.39 -9.16 -10.36
C ASP A 149 -5.91 -10.27 -11.29
N ALA A 150 -5.44 -9.93 -12.49
CA ALA A 150 -4.85 -10.90 -13.39
C ALA A 150 -3.32 -10.95 -13.20
N TRP A 151 -2.74 -12.15 -13.27
CA TRP A 151 -1.30 -12.37 -13.19
C TRP A 151 -0.84 -13.43 -14.18
N GLU A 152 0.42 -13.33 -14.58
CA GLU A 152 1.09 -14.30 -15.45
C GLU A 152 1.23 -15.65 -14.73
N VAL A 153 0.94 -16.75 -15.43
CA VAL A 153 1.16 -18.11 -14.91
C VAL A 153 2.50 -18.59 -15.45
N ARG A 154 3.50 -18.70 -14.58
CA ARG A 154 4.85 -19.15 -14.97
C ARG A 154 5.03 -20.63 -14.70
N GLU A 155 4.50 -21.05 -13.57
CA GLU A 155 4.45 -22.43 -13.15
C GLU A 155 3.00 -22.82 -12.88
N PRO A 156 2.68 -24.11 -12.90
CA PRO A 156 1.30 -24.50 -12.78
C PRO A 156 0.69 -24.22 -11.40
N LYS A 157 1.54 -24.12 -10.36
CA LYS A 157 1.14 -23.67 -9.02
C LYS A 157 0.58 -22.24 -9.01
N ASP A 158 0.90 -21.44 -10.02
CA ASP A 158 0.39 -20.07 -10.18
C ASP A 158 -1.05 -20.04 -10.69
N TRP A 159 -1.60 -21.19 -11.12
CA TRP A 159 -2.96 -21.34 -11.61
C TRP A 159 -3.88 -21.94 -10.52
N PRO A 160 -4.79 -21.16 -9.89
CA PRO A 160 -5.62 -21.68 -8.80
C PRO A 160 -6.67 -22.71 -9.24
N GLY A 161 -7.12 -22.64 -10.50
CA GLY A 161 -8.14 -23.55 -11.07
C GLY A 161 -7.63 -24.98 -11.34
N ALA A 162 -6.42 -25.24 -10.91
CA ALA A 162 -5.57 -26.32 -11.34
C ALA A 162 -5.34 -27.34 -10.20
N TRP A 163 -5.91 -27.10 -9.02
CA TRP A 163 -5.83 -27.93 -7.81
C TRP A 163 -6.18 -29.44 -7.97
N TRP A 164 -6.87 -29.85 -9.03
CA TRP A 164 -7.18 -31.26 -9.36
C TRP A 164 -6.08 -31.96 -10.17
N ALA A 165 -5.09 -31.23 -10.66
CA ALA A 165 -4.10 -31.70 -11.60
C ALA A 165 -2.75 -31.96 -10.89
N ASN A 166 -2.58 -33.18 -10.39
CA ASN A 166 -1.33 -33.66 -9.78
C ASN A 166 -0.11 -33.67 -10.73
N TRP A 167 -0.27 -33.28 -12.00
CA TRP A 167 0.80 -33.25 -13.00
C TRP A 167 1.77 -32.07 -12.85
N TYR A 168 1.62 -31.19 -11.86
CA TYR A 168 2.59 -30.11 -11.58
C TYR A 168 3.92 -30.61 -11.02
N ASN A 169 3.95 -31.86 -10.57
CA ASN A 169 5.18 -32.57 -10.25
C ASN A 169 5.88 -33.13 -11.50
N LEU A 170 5.27 -33.04 -12.69
CA LEU A 170 5.89 -33.42 -13.95
C LEU A 170 6.69 -32.24 -14.53
N PRO A 171 7.83 -32.51 -15.19
CA PRO A 171 8.56 -31.49 -15.92
C PRO A 171 7.69 -30.88 -17.05
N PRO A 172 7.87 -29.59 -17.40
CA PRO A 172 7.03 -28.87 -18.37
C PRO A 172 6.72 -29.57 -19.71
N PRO A 173 7.67 -30.32 -20.33
CA PRO A 173 7.40 -31.04 -21.57
C PRO A 173 6.34 -32.14 -21.46
N LEU A 174 6.03 -32.60 -20.24
CA LEU A 174 5.07 -33.67 -19.97
C LEU A 174 3.71 -33.14 -19.51
N TRP A 175 3.49 -31.82 -19.54
CA TRP A 175 2.21 -31.26 -19.17
C TRP A 175 1.14 -31.58 -20.24
N PRO A 176 0.02 -32.21 -19.86
CA PRO A 176 -1.01 -32.63 -20.81
C PRO A 176 -1.79 -31.45 -21.41
N LEU A 177 -1.74 -30.28 -20.76
CA LEU A 177 -2.38 -29.05 -21.22
C LEU A 177 -1.39 -27.89 -21.09
N PRO A 178 -1.29 -27.01 -22.11
CA PRO A 178 -0.51 -25.78 -21.97
C PRO A 178 -1.13 -24.92 -20.88
N VAL A 179 -0.30 -24.40 -19.98
CA VAL A 179 -0.74 -23.42 -18.98
C VAL A 179 -1.17 -22.12 -19.68
N PRO A 180 -2.27 -21.47 -19.24
CA PRO A 180 -2.68 -20.21 -19.83
C PRO A 180 -1.62 -19.13 -19.54
N ALA A 181 -1.39 -18.20 -20.47
CA ALA A 181 -0.39 -17.13 -20.27
C ALA A 181 -0.66 -16.29 -19.00
N ALA A 182 -1.93 -16.10 -18.65
CA ALA A 182 -2.33 -15.44 -17.41
C ALA A 182 -3.65 -15.99 -16.87
N THR A 183 -3.86 -15.82 -15.57
CA THR A 183 -5.08 -16.20 -14.84
C THR A 183 -5.53 -15.06 -13.94
N TYR A 184 -6.73 -15.19 -13.36
CA TYR A 184 -7.28 -14.24 -12.39
C TYR A 184 -8.14 -14.96 -11.35
N GLU A 185 -8.40 -14.30 -10.22
CA GLU A 185 -9.34 -14.78 -9.19
C GLU A 185 -10.70 -14.09 -9.35
N ARG A 186 -11.78 -14.87 -9.27
CA ARG A 186 -13.16 -14.34 -9.32
C ARG A 186 -13.70 -14.04 -7.93
N ASN A 187 -13.27 -14.79 -6.90
CA ASN A 187 -13.72 -14.61 -5.53
C ASN A 187 -13.23 -13.27 -4.96
N ARG A 188 -14.18 -12.36 -4.74
CA ARG A 188 -13.92 -11.01 -4.22
C ARG A 188 -13.22 -11.03 -2.86
N ALA A 189 -13.70 -11.83 -1.91
CA ALA A 189 -13.09 -11.91 -0.58
C ALA A 189 -11.63 -12.38 -0.62
N TYR A 190 -11.29 -13.31 -1.54
CA TYR A 190 -9.91 -13.74 -1.72
C TYR A 190 -9.04 -12.63 -2.34
N ARG A 191 -9.53 -11.92 -3.36
CA ARG A 191 -8.84 -10.76 -3.96
C ARG A 191 -8.56 -9.68 -2.91
N ASP A 192 -9.56 -9.33 -2.11
CA ASP A 192 -9.45 -8.28 -1.09
C ASP A 192 -8.43 -8.67 -0.01
N ARG A 193 -8.44 -9.93 0.44
CA ARG A 193 -7.40 -10.46 1.34
C ARG A 193 -6.00 -10.37 0.71
N ARG A 194 -5.83 -10.71 -0.57
CA ARG A 194 -4.53 -10.60 -1.26
C ARG A 194 -4.07 -9.15 -1.40
N ARG A 195 -4.96 -8.24 -1.78
CA ARG A 195 -4.68 -6.80 -1.89
C ARG A 195 -4.25 -6.25 -0.53
N ARG A 196 -4.99 -6.57 0.52
CA ARG A 196 -4.66 -6.17 1.90
C ARG A 196 -3.30 -6.72 2.34
N ALA A 197 -3.04 -8.00 2.08
CA ALA A 197 -1.76 -8.63 2.37
C ALA A 197 -0.59 -7.96 1.61
N ALA A 198 -0.78 -7.60 0.33
CA ALA A 198 0.23 -6.91 -0.46
C ALA A 198 0.49 -5.48 0.04
N GLU A 199 -0.58 -4.76 0.39
CA GLU A 199 -0.50 -3.44 1.01
C GLU A 199 0.30 -3.49 2.31
N ILE A 200 -0.06 -4.40 3.23
CA ILE A 200 0.65 -4.58 4.49
C ILE A 200 2.14 -4.89 4.24
N ARG A 201 2.47 -5.78 3.30
CA ARG A 201 3.88 -6.08 2.96
C ARG A 201 4.65 -4.83 2.53
N ARG A 202 4.01 -3.93 1.78
CA ARG A 202 4.62 -2.69 1.29
C ARG A 202 4.77 -1.65 2.40
N THR A 203 3.80 -1.56 3.31
CA THR A 203 3.72 -0.45 4.27
C THR A 203 4.26 -0.78 5.65
N ILE A 204 4.38 -2.06 6.01
CA ILE A 204 4.93 -2.50 7.30
C ILE A 204 6.36 -2.02 7.47
N ARG A 205 6.63 -1.41 8.63
CA ARG A 205 7.96 -0.94 9.03
C ARG A 205 8.54 -1.90 10.05
N VAL A 206 9.85 -2.16 9.95
CA VAL A 206 10.59 -2.92 10.95
C VAL A 206 11.71 -2.04 11.49
N ARG A 207 11.93 -2.07 12.79
CA ARG A 207 12.97 -1.26 13.45
C ARG A 207 13.52 -1.95 14.68
N ARG A 208 14.75 -1.58 15.07
CA ARG A 208 15.34 -1.93 16.36
C ARG A 208 14.81 -0.99 17.44
N VAL A 209 14.56 -1.53 18.62
CA VAL A 209 14.25 -0.79 19.84
C VAL A 209 15.47 -0.86 20.74
N THR A 210 15.94 0.27 21.25
CA THR A 210 17.10 0.37 22.15
C THR A 210 16.71 0.90 23.54
N ASP A 211 15.60 1.60 23.64
CA ASP A 211 15.21 2.30 24.86
C ASP A 211 14.80 1.34 25.96
N GLY A 212 15.39 1.52 27.15
CA GLY A 212 15.06 0.76 28.35
C GLY A 212 15.48 -0.71 28.33
N LEU A 213 16.37 -1.11 27.42
CA LEU A 213 16.85 -2.50 27.33
C LEU A 213 18.25 -2.67 27.96
N PRO A 214 18.52 -3.83 28.59
CA PRO A 214 19.88 -4.20 28.97
C PRO A 214 20.82 -4.15 27.77
N ALA A 215 22.09 -3.82 27.98
CA ALA A 215 23.09 -3.68 26.91
C ALA A 215 23.22 -4.93 26.03
N THR A 216 22.99 -6.12 26.59
CA THR A 216 23.05 -7.41 25.90
C THR A 216 21.72 -7.81 25.25
N SER A 217 20.65 -7.04 25.41
CA SER A 217 19.31 -7.38 24.92
C SER A 217 19.00 -6.66 23.61
N TRP A 218 18.53 -7.42 22.64
CA TRP A 218 18.20 -6.94 21.32
C TRP A 218 16.71 -7.15 21.08
N ARG A 219 16.02 -6.07 20.69
CA ARG A 219 14.59 -6.09 20.41
C ARG A 219 14.32 -5.44 19.06
N PHE A 220 13.54 -6.12 18.24
CA PHE A 220 13.09 -5.62 16.95
C PHE A 220 11.57 -5.72 16.88
N VAL A 221 10.94 -4.68 16.34
CA VAL A 221 9.47 -4.60 16.25
C VAL A 221 9.04 -4.37 14.81
N ALA A 222 7.91 -4.96 14.46
CA ALA A 222 7.21 -4.72 13.20
C ALA A 222 5.91 -3.96 13.48
N GLU A 223 5.77 -2.79 12.85
CA GLU A 223 4.68 -1.85 13.10
C GLU A 223 3.95 -1.51 11.80
N LEU A 224 2.62 -1.48 11.87
CA LEU A 224 1.77 -0.94 10.81
C LEU A 224 1.91 0.60 10.76
N PRO A 225 1.49 1.25 9.66
CA PRO A 225 1.55 2.72 9.53
C PRO A 225 0.85 3.49 10.67
N GLY A 226 -0.14 2.88 11.33
CA GLY A 226 -0.83 3.45 12.49
C GLY A 226 -0.11 3.27 13.84
N GLY A 227 1.10 2.70 13.86
CA GLY A 227 1.87 2.44 15.08
C GLY A 227 1.50 1.16 15.82
N GLU A 228 0.51 0.40 15.33
CA GLU A 228 0.16 -0.91 15.89
C GLU A 228 1.32 -1.91 15.70
N GLN A 229 1.81 -2.45 16.82
CA GLN A 229 2.83 -3.50 16.82
C GLN A 229 2.19 -4.85 16.46
N VAL A 230 2.61 -5.43 15.33
CA VAL A 230 2.09 -6.72 14.81
C VAL A 230 3.13 -7.83 14.82
N GLY A 231 4.39 -7.52 15.13
CA GLY A 231 5.45 -8.51 15.28
C GLY A 231 6.59 -8.03 16.16
N GLU A 232 7.31 -8.98 16.73
CA GLU A 232 8.42 -8.75 17.64
C GLU A 232 9.45 -9.88 17.51
N LEU A 233 10.73 -9.51 17.52
CA LEU A 233 11.84 -10.44 17.68
C LEU A 233 12.64 -9.99 18.90
N ARG A 234 12.88 -10.94 19.80
CA ARG A 234 13.78 -10.75 20.94
C ARG A 234 14.97 -11.67 20.82
N ALA A 235 16.13 -11.12 21.10
CA ALA A 235 17.37 -11.86 21.18
C ALA A 235 18.26 -11.28 22.27
N TYR A 236 19.25 -12.05 22.71
CA TYR A 236 20.23 -11.57 23.68
C TYR A 236 21.63 -12.10 23.37
N GLU A 237 22.64 -11.32 23.74
CA GLU A 237 24.04 -11.73 23.67
C GLU A 237 24.36 -12.73 24.78
N ARG A 238 25.01 -13.83 24.39
CA ARG A 238 25.45 -14.92 25.27
C ARG A 238 26.94 -15.16 25.07
N SER A 239 27.67 -15.32 26.16
CA SER A 239 29.09 -15.70 26.13
C SER A 239 29.22 -17.19 25.85
N ARG A 240 29.98 -17.56 24.80
CA ARG A 240 30.26 -18.96 24.49
C ARG A 240 31.15 -19.64 25.53
N HIS A 241 32.09 -18.89 26.10
CA HIS A 241 32.95 -19.36 27.20
C HIS A 241 32.13 -19.91 28.38
N LEU A 242 31.11 -19.17 28.81
CA LEU A 242 30.27 -19.56 29.95
C LEU A 242 29.36 -20.77 29.67
N VAL A 243 29.04 -21.02 28.39
CA VAL A 243 28.11 -22.09 27.99
C VAL A 243 28.85 -23.39 27.65
N TYR A 244 29.95 -23.29 26.91
CA TYR A 244 30.65 -24.45 26.33
C TYR A 244 31.99 -24.74 27.00
N GLY A 245 32.48 -23.85 27.89
CA GLY A 245 33.77 -24.02 28.56
C GLY A 245 34.99 -23.92 27.64
N GLU A 246 34.80 -23.45 26.40
CA GLU A 246 35.90 -23.03 25.51
C GLU A 246 36.73 -21.96 26.25
N GLY A 247 38.07 -21.93 26.15
CA GLY A 247 38.93 -20.97 26.87
C GLY A 247 38.47 -19.50 26.71
N PRO A 248 38.94 -18.54 27.53
CA PRO A 248 38.42 -17.17 27.54
C PRO A 248 38.47 -16.56 26.14
N CYS A 249 37.34 -16.57 25.45
CA CYS A 249 37.13 -15.97 24.15
C CYS A 249 36.17 -14.81 24.32
N GLU A 250 36.45 -13.71 23.61
CA GLU A 250 35.51 -12.59 23.50
C GLU A 250 34.34 -12.91 22.56
N ASP A 251 34.26 -14.16 22.07
CA ASP A 251 33.26 -14.61 21.11
C ASP A 251 31.86 -14.59 21.75
N ARG A 252 31.08 -13.63 21.28
CA ARG A 252 29.67 -13.46 21.60
C ARG A 252 28.84 -14.22 20.59
N GLU A 253 27.77 -14.84 21.07
CA GLU A 253 26.74 -15.47 20.26
C GLU A 253 25.41 -14.77 20.55
N ILE A 254 24.59 -14.57 19.53
CA ILE A 254 23.20 -14.14 19.73
C ILE A 254 22.32 -15.37 20.00
N VAL A 255 21.42 -15.28 20.97
CA VAL A 255 20.37 -16.29 21.18
C VAL A 255 19.02 -15.67 20.96
N LEU A 256 18.23 -16.25 20.05
CA LEU A 256 16.85 -15.84 19.82
C LEU A 256 15.96 -16.41 20.92
N ASP A 257 15.21 -15.54 21.58
CA ASP A 257 14.15 -15.91 22.51
C ASP A 257 12.88 -16.30 21.75
N GLY A 258 12.60 -15.61 20.64
CA GLY A 258 11.52 -15.99 19.72
C GLY A 258 11.24 -14.93 18.66
N VAL A 259 10.55 -15.36 17.60
CA VAL A 259 10.02 -14.49 16.54
C VAL A 259 8.50 -14.57 16.57
N LEU A 260 7.86 -13.52 17.07
CA LEU A 260 6.42 -13.46 17.24
C LEU A 260 5.79 -12.60 16.16
N VAL A 261 4.76 -13.12 15.51
CA VAL A 261 3.94 -12.38 14.55
C VAL A 261 2.47 -12.70 14.81
N ALA A 262 1.67 -11.65 14.94
CA ALA A 262 0.23 -11.75 15.11
C ALA A 262 -0.40 -12.60 13.98
N GLU A 263 -1.39 -13.42 14.33
CA GLU A 263 -1.89 -14.51 13.50
C GLU A 263 -2.30 -14.05 12.09
N ASP A 264 -3.07 -12.96 12.00
CA ASP A 264 -3.57 -12.38 10.75
C ASP A 264 -2.45 -11.86 9.82
N TYR A 265 -1.25 -11.70 10.36
CA TYR A 265 -0.08 -11.16 9.65
C TYR A 265 1.01 -12.20 9.41
N ARG A 266 0.78 -13.47 9.81
CA ARG A 266 1.68 -14.58 9.50
C ARG A 266 1.72 -14.84 8.00
N ARG A 267 2.82 -15.43 7.52
CA ARG A 267 3.09 -15.70 6.08
C ARG A 267 3.09 -14.45 5.17
N LEU A 268 3.15 -13.26 5.76
CA LEU A 268 3.39 -12.01 5.02
C LEU A 268 4.89 -11.68 4.88
N GLY A 269 5.78 -12.47 5.46
CA GLY A 269 7.23 -12.25 5.40
C GLY A 269 7.77 -11.31 6.48
N ILE A 270 6.94 -10.93 7.46
CA ILE A 270 7.33 -10.06 8.59
C ILE A 270 8.45 -10.71 9.42
N GLY A 271 8.31 -11.99 9.79
CA GLY A 271 9.34 -12.72 10.54
C GLY A 271 10.69 -12.73 9.81
N ARG A 272 10.69 -12.94 8.48
CA ARG A 272 11.92 -12.89 7.67
C ARG A 272 12.57 -11.50 7.71
N ARG A 273 11.77 -10.42 7.65
CA ARG A 273 12.29 -9.04 7.74
C ARG A 273 12.88 -8.75 9.12
N LEU A 274 12.27 -9.26 10.19
CA LEU A 274 12.82 -9.13 11.55
C LEU A 274 14.15 -9.87 11.70
N VAL A 275 14.23 -11.11 11.22
CA VAL A 275 15.48 -11.90 11.24
C VAL A 275 16.55 -11.27 10.35
N GLY A 276 16.19 -10.75 9.18
CA GLY A 276 17.13 -10.02 8.32
C GLY A 276 17.71 -8.79 9.01
N LEU A 277 16.87 -7.99 9.68
CA LEU A 277 17.34 -6.83 10.44
C LEU A 277 18.24 -7.22 11.63
N LEU A 278 17.97 -8.37 12.26
CA LEU A 278 18.87 -8.95 13.25
C LEU A 278 20.23 -9.27 12.63
N THR A 279 20.27 -9.95 11.49
CA THR A 279 21.52 -10.29 10.78
C THR A 279 22.29 -9.03 10.36
N ASP A 280 21.62 -8.00 9.86
CA ASP A 280 22.24 -6.71 9.51
C ASP A 280 22.86 -6.01 10.75
N GLU A 281 22.27 -6.19 11.93
CA GLU A 281 22.83 -5.69 13.19
C GLU A 281 24.00 -6.55 13.68
N MET A 282 23.91 -7.88 13.55
CA MET A 282 25.01 -8.80 13.86
C MET A 282 26.25 -8.46 13.03
N ASP A 283 26.10 -8.22 11.72
CA ASP A 283 27.19 -7.83 10.85
C ASP A 283 27.79 -6.47 11.24
N ARG A 284 26.96 -5.51 11.68
CA ARG A 284 27.44 -4.20 12.17
C ARG A 284 28.25 -4.29 13.45
N VAL A 285 27.86 -5.15 14.38
CA VAL A 285 28.55 -5.33 15.69
C VAL A 285 29.68 -6.37 15.60
N GLY A 286 29.76 -7.14 14.52
CA GLY A 286 30.78 -8.16 14.29
C GLY A 286 30.48 -9.51 14.96
N ILE A 287 29.22 -9.78 15.30
CA ILE A 287 28.80 -11.07 15.86
C ILE A 287 28.50 -12.05 14.72
N ARG A 288 29.09 -13.25 14.76
CA ARG A 288 29.03 -14.21 13.62
C ARG A 288 28.14 -15.41 13.86
N SER A 289 27.69 -15.64 15.09
CA SER A 289 26.93 -16.82 15.46
C SER A 289 25.61 -16.43 16.11
N ALA A 290 24.53 -17.10 15.70
CA ALA A 290 23.23 -17.01 16.33
C ALA A 290 22.61 -18.40 16.52
N GLY A 291 22.13 -18.67 17.73
CA GLY A 291 21.41 -19.87 18.10
C GLY A 291 19.93 -19.58 18.36
N ALA A 292 19.08 -20.58 18.15
CA ALA A 292 17.66 -20.48 18.45
C ALA A 292 17.10 -21.86 18.84
N VAL A 293 16.08 -21.86 19.71
CA VAL A 293 15.26 -23.05 19.96
C VAL A 293 13.87 -22.77 19.39
N ALA A 294 13.50 -23.51 18.34
CA ALA A 294 12.25 -23.30 17.62
C ALA A 294 11.27 -24.45 17.86
N ARG A 295 9.96 -24.14 17.82
CA ARG A 295 8.88 -25.13 17.70
C ARG A 295 8.45 -25.24 16.24
N PHE A 296 7.81 -26.35 15.86
CA PHE A 296 7.47 -26.74 14.47
C PHE A 296 7.31 -25.58 13.47
N ASP A 297 6.39 -24.64 13.70
CA ASP A 297 6.11 -23.54 12.77
C ASP A 297 7.27 -22.53 12.58
N ASP A 298 8.10 -22.34 13.61
CA ASP A 298 9.25 -21.42 13.58
C ASP A 298 10.48 -22.02 12.89
N VAL A 299 10.55 -23.36 12.82
CA VAL A 299 11.67 -24.08 12.20
C VAL A 299 11.79 -23.71 10.73
N ASP A 300 10.69 -23.76 9.98
CA ASP A 300 10.68 -23.45 8.55
C ASP A 300 11.12 -22.01 8.27
N LEU A 301 10.74 -21.07 9.15
CA LEU A 301 11.16 -19.67 9.04
C LEU A 301 12.68 -19.54 9.23
N LEU A 302 13.24 -20.13 10.29
CA LEU A 302 14.66 -20.02 10.59
C LEU A 302 15.52 -20.74 9.54
N LEU A 303 15.11 -21.93 9.09
CA LEU A 303 15.77 -22.63 7.99
C LEU A 303 15.79 -21.78 6.72
N ALA A 304 14.67 -21.14 6.38
CA ALA A 304 14.60 -20.22 5.23
C ALA A 304 15.42 -18.93 5.40
N CYS A 305 15.88 -18.63 6.63
CA CYS A 305 16.80 -17.53 6.93
C CYS A 305 18.26 -18.00 7.05
N GLY A 306 18.56 -19.27 6.76
CA GLY A 306 19.92 -19.81 6.73
C GLY A 306 20.39 -20.48 8.02
N TYR A 307 19.52 -20.62 9.03
CA TYR A 307 19.83 -21.46 10.20
C TYR A 307 19.90 -22.93 9.78
N GLN A 308 20.74 -23.69 10.47
CA GLN A 308 20.89 -25.13 10.24
C GLN A 308 20.40 -25.90 11.46
N LEU A 309 19.85 -27.10 11.22
CA LEU A 309 19.50 -27.99 12.33
C LEU A 309 20.77 -28.54 12.95
N GLU A 310 20.98 -28.25 14.21
CA GLU A 310 21.98 -28.94 15.02
C GLU A 310 21.35 -30.16 15.70
N ALA A 311 22.10 -31.25 15.76
CA ALA A 311 21.70 -32.49 16.43
C ALA A 311 21.67 -32.28 17.95
N SER A 312 20.66 -31.58 18.45
CA SER A 312 20.38 -31.40 19.87
C SER A 312 18.96 -31.84 20.18
N ARG A 313 18.75 -32.39 21.39
CA ARG A 313 17.41 -32.73 21.91
C ARG A 313 17.10 -31.80 23.07
N PRO A 314 16.60 -30.58 22.81
CA PRO A 314 16.23 -29.67 23.88
C PRO A 314 15.10 -30.27 24.71
N TRP A 315 15.22 -30.18 26.04
CA TRP A 315 14.15 -30.55 26.96
C TRP A 315 13.27 -29.32 27.23
N SER A 316 11.96 -29.47 27.07
CA SER A 316 11.00 -28.43 27.44
C SER A 316 10.51 -28.67 28.87
N LEU A 317 10.71 -27.70 29.75
CA LEU A 317 10.28 -27.73 31.15
C LEU A 317 9.31 -26.56 31.38
N ARG A 318 8.22 -26.79 32.12
CA ARG A 318 7.24 -25.76 32.48
C ARG A 318 6.98 -25.78 33.98
N LEU A 319 7.04 -24.62 34.62
CA LEU A 319 6.66 -24.42 36.02
C LEU A 319 5.46 -23.48 36.09
N ASP A 320 4.29 -24.03 36.38
CA ASP A 320 3.07 -23.25 36.58
C ASP A 320 2.96 -22.84 38.07
N ARG A 321 3.00 -21.53 38.36
CA ARG A 321 2.81 -21.01 39.73
C ARG A 321 1.38 -20.50 39.91
N ARG A 322 0.75 -20.83 41.05
CA ARG A 322 -0.53 -20.18 41.43
C ARG A 322 -0.25 -18.74 41.84
N PRO A 323 -1.10 -17.77 41.45
CA PRO A 323 -0.97 -16.41 41.96
C PRO A 323 -1.12 -16.45 43.49
N ALA A 324 -0.30 -15.66 44.19
CA ALA A 324 -0.48 -15.47 45.62
C ALA A 324 -1.87 -14.87 45.83
N LEU A 325 -2.70 -15.48 46.67
CA LEU A 325 -3.93 -14.86 47.14
C LEU A 325 -3.50 -13.57 47.84
N ALA A 326 -4.01 -12.43 47.36
CA ALA A 326 -3.83 -11.17 48.07
C ALA A 326 -4.54 -11.30 49.43
N GLU A 327 -3.77 -11.22 50.52
CA GLU A 327 -4.30 -10.98 51.87
C GLU A 327 -4.74 -9.53 52.01
#